data_AF-A0A285U9I6-F1
#
_entry.id   AF-A0A285U9I6-F1
#
_cell.length_a   1.000
_cell.length_b   1.000
_cell.length_c   1.000
_cell.angle_alpha   90.00
_cell.angle_beta   90.00
_cell.angle_gamma   90.00
#
_symmetry.space_group_name_H-M   'P 1'
#
loop_
_entity.id
_entity.type
_entity.pdbx_description
1 polymer ?
#
loop_
_entity_poly.entity_id
_entity_poly.type
_entity_poly.pdbx_seq_one_letter_code
_entity_poly.pdbx_strand_id
1 'polypeptide(L)'
;MNPLCEHAKQELFNALNGKQSGVFVVDGKLVSIEIENNDVNSQNDSAEEDLSLEIEEYTELKESLSRYLNNPSMKRYSATELKDKRHAKRKK
;
A
#
# COMPACT_ATOMS: atom_id res chain seq x y z
N MET A 1 5.50 -23.54 9.92
CA MET A 1 5.82 -22.27 10.60
C MET A 1 5.47 -22.43 12.06
N ASN A 2 6.34 -22.03 12.98
CA ASN A 2 6.01 -22.07 14.41
C ASN A 2 5.02 -20.94 14.72
N PRO A 3 3.93 -21.22 15.46
CA PRO A 3 3.01 -20.17 15.88
C PRO A 3 3.74 -19.15 16.77
N LEU A 4 3.44 -17.86 16.59
CA LEU A 4 3.94 -16.83 17.50
C LEU A 4 3.39 -17.09 18.92
N CYS A 5 4.27 -16.92 19.91
CA CYS A 5 3.90 -16.90 21.33
C CYS A 5 2.86 -15.80 21.59
N GLU A 6 1.86 -16.08 22.44
CA GLU A 6 0.82 -15.11 22.82
C GLU A 6 1.40 -13.81 23.36
N HIS A 7 2.51 -13.88 24.10
CA HIS A 7 3.17 -12.69 24.62
C HIS A 7 3.69 -11.78 23.50
N ALA A 8 4.29 -12.38 22.46
CA ALA A 8 4.81 -11.64 21.31
C ALA A 8 3.68 -11.02 20.47
N LYS A 9 2.52 -11.69 20.36
CA LYS A 9 1.34 -11.11 19.69
C LYS A 9 0.86 -9.86 20.43
N GLN A 10 0.87 -9.88 21.75
CA GLN A 10 0.37 -8.79 22.58
C GLN A 10 1.33 -7.58 22.59
N GLU A 11 2.65 -7.82 22.58
CA GLU A 11 3.64 -6.76 22.37
C GLU A 11 3.50 -6.12 20.99
N LEU A 12 3.34 -6.92 19.94
CA LEU A 12 3.10 -6.40 18.59
C LEU A 12 1.81 -5.58 18.52
N PHE A 13 0.73 -6.07 19.13
CA PHE A 13 -0.56 -5.35 19.19
C PHE A 13 -0.42 -4.01 19.91
N ASN A 14 0.28 -3.97 21.05
CA ASN A 14 0.53 -2.74 21.80
C ASN A 14 1.44 -1.77 21.04
N ALA A 15 2.47 -2.28 20.34
CA ALA A 15 3.39 -1.47 19.55
C ALA A 15 2.72 -0.86 18.31
N LEU A 16 1.73 -1.55 17.76
CA LEU A 16 0.91 -1.12 16.63
C LEU A 16 -0.37 -0.40 17.07
N ASN A 17 -0.62 -0.26 18.38
CA ASN A 17 -1.84 0.35 18.87
C ASN A 17 -1.90 1.84 18.46
N GLY A 18 -2.82 2.17 17.55
CA GLY A 18 -2.95 3.51 16.96
C GLY A 18 -2.01 3.81 15.78
N LYS A 19 -1.25 2.82 15.27
CA LYS A 19 -0.37 2.98 14.11
C LYS A 19 -0.75 2.01 13.00
N GLN A 20 -0.80 2.49 11.76
CA GLN A 20 -1.13 1.67 10.59
C GLN A 20 0.03 0.74 10.15
N SER A 21 1.25 1.05 10.58
CA SER A 21 2.44 0.24 10.30
C SER A 21 3.48 0.38 11.40
N GLY A 22 4.37 -0.62 11.49
CA GLY A 22 5.48 -0.65 12.43
C GLY A 22 6.69 -1.38 11.84
N VAL A 23 7.87 -0.89 12.17
CA VAL A 23 9.15 -1.47 11.72
C VAL A 23 9.92 -1.97 12.94
N PHE A 24 10.42 -3.19 12.86
CA PHE A 24 11.14 -3.87 13.93
C PHE A 24 12.45 -4.45 13.40
N VAL A 25 13.44 -4.62 14.27
CA VAL A 25 14.68 -5.34 13.94
C VAL A 25 14.70 -6.64 14.74
N VAL A 26 14.74 -7.76 14.03
CA VAL A 26 14.76 -9.12 14.61
C VAL A 26 15.98 -9.84 14.04
N ASP A 27 16.89 -10.30 14.89
CA ASP A 27 18.14 -10.96 14.49
C ASP A 27 18.95 -10.18 13.43
N GLY A 28 19.00 -8.84 13.56
CA GLY A 28 19.66 -7.95 12.61
C GLY A 28 18.92 -7.78 11.27
N LYS A 29 17.73 -8.35 11.12
CA LYS A 29 16.87 -8.20 9.93
C LYS A 29 15.76 -7.19 10.22
N LEU A 30 15.53 -6.31 9.26
CA LEU A 30 14.46 -5.32 9.33
C LEU A 30 13.15 -5.96 8.84
N VAL A 31 12.14 -5.94 9.71
CA VAL A 31 10.82 -6.53 9.48
C VAL A 31 9.79 -5.41 9.59
N SER A 32 9.00 -5.20 8.53
CA SER A 32 7.85 -4.30 8.55
C SER A 32 6.55 -5.08 8.70
N ILE A 33 5.64 -4.54 9.51
CA ILE A 33 4.28 -5.05 9.70
C ILE A 33 3.34 -3.91 9.37
N GLU A 34 2.39 -4.17 8.48
CA GLU A 34 1.36 -3.22 8.05
C GLU A 34 0.00 -3.82 8.38
N ILE A 35 -0.87 -3.03 9.00
CA ILE A 35 -2.26 -3.42 9.23
C ILE A 35 -2.99 -3.17 7.92
N GLU A 36 -3.30 -4.25 7.21
CA GLU A 36 -4.22 -4.19 6.06
C GLU A 36 -5.63 -4.03 6.64
N ASN A 37 -6.05 -2.78 6.85
CA ASN A 37 -7.47 -2.51 7.06
C ASN A 37 -8.16 -2.97 5.79
N ASN A 38 -8.87 -4.09 5.87
CA ASN A 38 -9.89 -4.48 4.90
C ASN A 38 -11.07 -3.52 5.00
N ASP A 39 -10.82 -2.21 4.87
CA ASP A 39 -11.82 -1.30 4.36
C ASP A 39 -11.97 -1.64 2.89
N VAL A 40 -12.76 -2.69 2.64
CA VAL A 40 -13.21 -3.21 1.34
C VAL A 40 -14.09 -2.19 0.60
N ASN A 41 -13.92 -0.89 0.85
CA ASN A 41 -14.79 0.17 0.34
C ASN A 41 -14.10 1.30 -0.42
N SER A 42 -12.77 1.28 -0.61
CA SER A 42 -12.12 2.22 -1.56
C SER A 42 -11.69 1.58 -2.88
N GLN A 43 -11.99 0.29 -3.10
CA GLN A 43 -11.96 -0.31 -4.44
C GLN A 43 -13.36 -0.21 -5.07
N ASN A 44 -13.93 0.99 -5.07
CA ASN A 44 -14.98 1.27 -6.04
C ASN A 44 -14.28 1.75 -7.30
N ASP A 45 -14.25 0.87 -8.29
CA ASP A 45 -14.06 1.11 -9.72
C ASP A 45 -15.11 2.10 -10.27
N SER A 46 -15.20 3.31 -9.72
CA SER A 46 -16.09 4.33 -10.28
C SER A 46 -15.61 5.73 -9.99
N ALA A 47 -15.55 6.49 -11.07
CA ALA A 47 -15.07 7.85 -11.20
C ALA A 47 -13.54 7.94 -11.16
N GLU A 48 -12.96 8.30 -12.30
CA GLU A 48 -12.35 9.63 -12.43
C GLU A 48 -12.29 10.42 -11.11
N GLU A 49 -11.52 9.95 -10.12
CA GLU A 49 -11.00 10.82 -9.08
C GLU A 49 -10.31 11.92 -9.84
N ASP A 50 -10.95 13.10 -9.81
CA ASP A 50 -10.62 14.21 -10.67
C ASP A 50 -9.16 14.53 -10.44
N LEU A 51 -8.31 14.13 -11.39
CA LEU A 51 -6.86 14.30 -11.32
C LEU A 51 -6.50 15.76 -11.01
N SER A 52 -7.39 16.68 -11.38
CA SER A 52 -7.31 18.10 -11.04
C SER A 52 -7.30 18.33 -9.53
N LEU A 53 -8.18 17.66 -8.78
CA LEU A 53 -8.25 17.74 -7.32
C LEU A 53 -7.01 17.11 -6.67
N GLU A 54 -6.56 15.95 -7.18
CA GLU A 54 -5.35 15.28 -6.68
C GLU A 54 -4.10 16.14 -6.90
N ILE A 55 -4.03 16.86 -8.02
CA ILE A 55 -2.95 17.81 -8.33
C ILE A 55 -2.97 19.02 -7.38
N GLU A 56 -4.16 19.51 -7.02
CA GLU A 56 -4.31 20.62 -6.08
C GLU A 56 -3.93 20.21 -4.65
N GLU A 57 -4.28 18.99 -4.24
CA GLU A 57 -3.95 18.44 -2.91
C GLU A 57 -2.46 18.10 -2.79
N TYR A 58 -1.87 17.50 -3.83
CA TYR A 58 -0.47 17.04 -3.86
C TYR A 58 0.33 17.81 -4.92
N THR A 59 0.60 19.09 -4.63
CA THR A 59 1.31 19.99 -5.55
C THR A 59 2.70 19.49 -5.95
N GLU A 60 3.37 18.72 -5.08
CA GLU A 60 4.66 18.07 -5.33
C GLU A 60 4.58 16.97 -6.40
N LEU A 61 3.39 16.36 -6.58
CA LEU A 61 3.13 15.35 -7.59
C LEU A 61 2.57 15.95 -8.90
N LYS A 62 2.35 17.26 -8.95
CA LYS A 62 1.72 17.97 -10.08
C LYS A 62 2.32 17.58 -11.43
N GLU A 63 3.64 17.57 -11.56
CA GLU A 63 4.29 17.24 -12.84
C GLU A 63 4.02 15.78 -13.26
N SER A 64 4.06 14.85 -12.31
CA SER A 64 3.83 13.43 -12.54
C SER A 64 2.37 13.17 -12.92
N LEU A 65 1.43 13.73 -12.16
CA LEU A 65 -0.01 13.60 -12.39
C LEU A 65 -0.44 14.30 -13.70
N SER A 66 0.12 15.46 -14.01
CA SER A 66 -0.12 16.15 -15.29
C SER A 66 0.38 15.34 -16.49
N ARG A 67 1.51 14.63 -16.37
CA ARG A 67 1.96 13.72 -17.44
C ARG A 67 0.98 12.59 -17.68
N TYR A 68 0.39 12.04 -16.62
CA TYR A 68 -0.62 11.01 -16.75
C TYR A 68 -1.87 11.55 -17.46
N LEU A 69 -2.36 12.73 -17.06
CA LEU A 69 -3.51 13.39 -17.68
C LEU A 69 -3.30 13.66 -19.19
N ASN A 70 -2.10 14.06 -19.57
CA ASN A 70 -1.73 14.34 -20.96
C ASN A 70 -1.50 13.08 -21.82
N ASN A 71 -1.47 11.88 -21.23
CA ASN A 71 -1.20 10.63 -21.94
C ASN A 71 -2.33 9.61 -21.69
N PRO A 72 -3.47 9.73 -22.40
CA PRO A 72 -4.66 8.89 -22.18
C PRO A 72 -4.44 7.40 -22.49
N SER A 73 -3.34 7.03 -23.16
CA SER A 73 -2.93 5.65 -23.40
C SER A 73 -2.21 5.00 -22.21
N MET A 74 -1.83 5.78 -21.19
CA MET A 74 -1.10 5.31 -20.04
C MET A 74 -2.05 4.58 -19.08
N LYS A 75 -1.79 3.29 -18.83
CA LYS A 75 -2.64 2.45 -17.98
C LYS A 75 -2.33 2.68 -16.49
N ARG A 76 -3.35 3.00 -15.69
CA ARG A 76 -3.32 2.91 -14.21
C ARG A 76 -3.23 1.45 -13.78
N TYR A 77 -2.40 1.19 -12.78
CA TYR A 77 -2.33 -0.11 -12.12
C TYR A 77 -2.71 0.04 -10.66
N SER A 78 -3.62 -0.79 -10.19
CA SER A 78 -3.89 -0.89 -8.75
C SER A 78 -2.72 -1.55 -8.02
N ALA A 79 -2.65 -1.33 -6.71
CA ALA A 79 -1.65 -2.00 -5.86
C ALA A 79 -1.77 -3.53 -5.96
N THR A 80 -2.99 -4.06 -6.07
CA THR A 80 -3.27 -5.49 -6.25
C THR A 80 -2.75 -5.99 -7.60
N GLU A 81 -3.03 -5.29 -8.71
CA GLU A 81 -2.50 -5.63 -10.03
C GLU A 81 -0.97 -5.63 -10.07
N LEU A 82 -0.32 -4.67 -9.40
CA LEU A 82 1.15 -4.62 -9.29
C LEU A 82 1.70 -5.76 -8.43
N LYS A 83 1.00 -6.14 -7.37
CA LYS A 83 1.35 -7.28 -6.51
C LYS A 83 1.23 -8.59 -7.30
N ASP A 84 0.14 -8.78 -8.01
CA ASP A 84 -0.12 -9.98 -8.82
C ASP A 84 0.89 -10.11 -9.95
N LYS A 85 1.21 -9.03 -10.68
CA LYS A 85 2.27 -9.03 -11.69
C LYS A 85 3.64 -9.40 -11.12
N ARG A 86 3.97 -8.90 -9.92
CA ARG A 86 5.22 -9.25 -9.21
C ARG A 86 5.26 -10.73 -8.83
N HIS A 87 4.14 -11.30 -8.36
CA HIS A 87 4.06 -12.71 -8.01
C HIS A 87 4.03 -13.64 -9.23
N ALA A 88 3.35 -13.26 -10.31
CA ALA A 88 3.31 -14.02 -11.55
C ALA A 88 4.71 -14.19 -12.17
N LYS A 89 5.57 -13.18 -12.08
CA LYS A 89 6.97 -13.27 -12.54
C LYS A 89 7.85 -14.21 -11.70
N ARG A 90 7.51 -14.46 -10.43
CA ARG A 90 8.30 -15.34 -9.53
C ARG A 90 7.94 -16.81 -9.65
N LYS A 91 6.83 -17.14 -10.31
CA LYS A 91 6.35 -18.52 -10.52
C LYS A 91 6.69 -19.08 -11.91
N LYS A 92 7.51 -18.37 -12.69
CA LYS A 92 8.13 -18.85 -13.93
C LYS A 92 9.59 -19.15 -13.67
#